data_AF-A0A453ARB9-F1
#
_entry.id   AF-A0A453ARB9-F1
#
_cell.length_a   1.000
_cell.length_b   1.000
_cell.length_c   1.000
_cell.angle_alpha   90.00
_cell.angle_beta   90.00
_cell.angle_gamma   90.00
#
_symmetry.space_group_name_H-M   'P 1'
#
loop_
_entity.id
_entity.type
_entity.pdbx_description
1 polymer ?
#
loop_
_entity_poly.entity_id
_entity_poly.type
_entity_poly.pdbx_seq_one_letter_code
_entity_poly.pdbx_strand_id
1 'polypeptide(L)'
;MRKGAELLALLVASSLCLSAAIAAQETCPADIDAKCGDAASDGWEGEFFPGITKIRYEGPTSKKPLSYKWYNAEEVILGKKMKDWLRFSVAFWHTFRGTGGDPFGAATKNWPWEDGTNSLAMAKRRSTRIT
;
A
#
# COMPACT_ATOMS: atom_id res chain seq x y z
N MET A 1 -37.66 -35.26 -19.22
CA MET A 1 -36.81 -34.23 -19.84
C MET A 1 -36.74 -32.91 -19.07
N ARG A 2 -37.78 -32.45 -18.34
CA ARG A 2 -37.75 -31.16 -17.59
C ARG A 2 -36.72 -31.08 -16.45
N LYS A 3 -36.50 -32.17 -15.69
CA LYS A 3 -35.60 -32.19 -14.52
C LYS A 3 -34.11 -31.97 -14.87
N GLY A 4 -33.68 -32.37 -16.07
CA GLY A 4 -32.29 -32.20 -16.51
C GLY A 4 -31.95 -30.76 -16.88
N ALA A 5 -32.91 -30.03 -17.45
CA ALA A 5 -32.75 -28.61 -17.79
C ALA A 5 -32.67 -27.72 -16.55
N GLU A 6 -33.43 -28.03 -15.49
CA GLU A 6 -33.37 -27.29 -14.22
C GLU A 6 -32.07 -27.53 -13.46
N LEU A 7 -31.56 -28.76 -13.47
CA LEU A 7 -30.28 -29.08 -12.82
C LEU A 7 -29.10 -28.40 -13.54
N LEU A 8 -29.13 -28.35 -14.87
CA LEU A 8 -28.12 -27.65 -15.68
C LEU A 8 -28.21 -26.13 -15.48
N ALA A 9 -29.42 -25.57 -15.40
CA ALA A 9 -29.61 -24.15 -15.11
C ALA A 9 -29.11 -23.76 -13.72
N LEU A 10 -29.33 -24.62 -12.70
CA LEU A 10 -28.81 -24.42 -11.34
C LEU A 10 -27.28 -24.51 -11.28
N LEU A 11 -26.66 -25.43 -12.01
CA LEU A 11 -25.20 -25.57 -12.08
C LEU A 11 -24.55 -24.38 -12.79
N VAL A 12 -25.15 -23.92 -13.89
CA VAL A 12 -24.67 -22.72 -14.62
C VAL A 12 -24.87 -21.46 -13.79
N ALA A 13 -26.01 -21.30 -13.11
CA ALA A 13 -26.26 -20.17 -12.21
C ALA A 13 -25.30 -20.16 -11.01
N SER A 14 -25.01 -21.33 -10.42
CA SER A 14 -24.03 -21.47 -9.34
C SER A 14 -22.60 -21.12 -9.80
N SER A 15 -22.23 -21.54 -11.02
CA SER A 15 -20.92 -21.23 -11.62
C SER A 15 -20.77 -19.74 -11.98
N LEU A 16 -21.83 -19.09 -12.45
CA LEU A 16 -21.85 -17.63 -12.69
C LEU A 16 -21.83 -16.82 -11.38
N CYS A 17 -22.51 -17.29 -10.33
CA CYS A 17 -22.48 -16.64 -9.02
C CYS A 17 -21.08 -16.72 -8.37
N LEU A 18 -20.36 -17.83 -8.53
CA LEU A 18 -18.99 -17.96 -8.01
C LEU A 18 -17.99 -17.03 -8.71
N SER A 19 -18.19 -16.71 -9.99
CA SER A 19 -17.28 -15.86 -10.75
C SER A 19 -17.51 -14.36 -10.49
N ALA A 20 -18.72 -13.94 -10.11
CA ALA A 20 -18.99 -12.57 -9.70
C ALA A 20 -18.37 -12.21 -8.33
N ALA A 21 -18.24 -13.18 -7.41
CA ALA A 21 -17.66 -12.95 -6.09
C ALA A 21 -16.14 -12.72 -6.11
N ILE A 22 -15.44 -13.08 -7.19
CA ILE A 22 -13.99 -12.92 -7.34
C ILE A 22 -13.62 -11.56 -7.97
N ALA A 23 -14.58 -10.86 -8.58
CA ALA A 23 -14.32 -9.68 -9.41
C ALA A 23 -14.30 -8.33 -8.66
N ALA A 24 -14.55 -8.30 -7.34
CA ALA A 24 -14.61 -7.06 -6.57
C ALA A 24 -13.73 -7.14 -5.32
N GLN A 25 -12.41 -7.16 -5.49
CA GLN A 25 -11.56 -6.54 -4.47
C GLN A 25 -11.38 -5.08 -4.89
N GLU A 26 -12.37 -4.27 -4.54
CA GLU A 26 -12.17 -2.83 -4.52
C GLU A 26 -11.05 -2.55 -3.51
N THR A 27 -9.94 -2.00 -3.98
CA THR A 27 -8.81 -1.68 -3.11
C THR A 27 -9.04 -0.31 -2.50
N CYS A 28 -9.71 -0.36 -1.36
CA CYS A 28 -10.21 0.81 -0.67
C CYS A 28 -9.13 1.56 0.09
N PRO A 29 -9.37 2.85 0.37
CA PRO A 29 -8.44 3.69 1.12
C PRO A 29 -8.16 3.09 2.50
N ALA A 30 -7.07 3.53 3.14
CA ALA A 30 -6.66 3.09 4.47
C ALA A 30 -7.64 3.49 5.61
N ASP A 31 -8.73 4.18 5.28
CA ASP A 31 -9.83 4.54 6.18
C ASP A 31 -11.01 3.60 5.93
N ILE A 32 -11.55 3.02 7.01
CA ILE A 32 -12.65 2.04 6.96
C ILE A 32 -13.96 2.67 6.46
N ASP A 33 -14.08 4.01 6.56
CA ASP A 33 -15.30 4.75 6.23
C ASP A 33 -15.24 5.40 4.83
N ALA A 34 -14.11 5.31 4.12
CA ALA A 34 -13.93 5.92 2.82
C ALA A 34 -14.39 4.99 1.68
N LYS A 35 -15.32 5.46 0.84
CA LYS A 35 -15.77 4.73 -0.35
C LYS A 35 -14.65 4.62 -1.37
N CYS A 36 -14.51 3.43 -1.94
CA CYS A 36 -13.71 3.18 -3.13
C CYS A 36 -14.26 4.02 -4.30
N GLY A 37 -13.53 5.06 -4.71
CA GLY A 37 -13.86 5.82 -5.91
C GLY A 37 -13.63 5.00 -7.18
N ASP A 38 -14.46 5.26 -8.19
CA ASP A 38 -14.53 4.58 -9.48
C ASP A 38 -13.14 4.43 -10.12
N ALA A 39 -12.82 3.24 -10.63
CA ALA A 39 -11.54 2.88 -11.27
C ALA A 39 -11.17 3.71 -12.52
N ALA A 40 -11.95 4.75 -12.85
CA ALA A 40 -11.77 5.66 -13.98
C ALA A 40 -11.21 7.04 -13.59
N SER A 41 -11.12 7.40 -12.31
CA SER A 41 -10.47 8.65 -11.90
C SER A 41 -8.98 8.42 -11.64
N ASP A 42 -8.12 9.00 -12.47
CA ASP A 42 -6.65 9.06 -12.33
C ASP A 42 -6.16 9.75 -11.02
N GLY A 43 -7.07 10.13 -10.12
CA GLY A 43 -6.80 10.85 -8.88
C GLY A 43 -7.39 10.14 -7.68
N TRP A 44 -6.61 9.27 -7.02
CA TRP A 44 -6.90 8.90 -5.62
C TRP A 44 -6.71 10.13 -4.73
N GLU A 45 -7.64 10.51 -3.87
CA GLU A 45 -7.48 11.65 -2.94
C GLU A 45 -7.41 11.15 -1.49
N GLY A 46 -6.29 11.36 -0.80
CA GLY A 46 -6.07 10.94 0.59
C GLY A 46 -4.60 11.01 1.04
N GLU A 47 -4.33 10.64 2.29
CA GLU A 47 -2.99 10.37 2.83
C GLU A 47 -2.83 8.86 3.10
N PHE A 48 -1.71 8.25 2.71
CA PHE A 48 -1.49 6.81 2.95
C PHE A 48 -1.07 6.49 4.39
N PHE A 49 -0.55 7.49 5.11
CA PHE A 49 -0.11 7.35 6.49
C PHE A 49 -0.78 8.40 7.38
N PRO A 50 -2.12 8.34 7.53
CA PRO A 50 -2.83 9.29 8.38
C PRO A 50 -2.30 9.19 9.81
N GLY A 51 -2.01 10.35 10.41
CA GLY A 51 -1.47 10.44 11.78
C GLY A 51 0.05 10.32 11.89
N ILE A 52 0.77 9.97 10.82
CA ILE A 52 2.24 10.02 10.81
C ILE A 52 2.70 11.36 10.25
N THR A 53 2.94 12.31 11.15
CA THR A 53 3.55 13.59 10.78
C THR A 53 5.04 13.42 10.45
N LYS A 54 5.64 14.44 9.81
CA LYS A 54 7.09 14.47 9.52
C LYS A 54 7.91 14.20 10.78
N ILE A 55 8.68 13.10 10.76
CA ILE A 55 9.53 12.67 11.88
C ILE A 55 10.62 13.71 12.17
N ARG A 56 10.72 14.14 13.43
CA ARG A 56 11.67 15.17 13.88
C ARG A 56 12.79 14.56 14.71
N TYR A 57 13.90 15.28 14.82
CA TYR A 57 14.98 14.97 15.76
C TYR A 57 14.60 15.44 17.18
N GLU A 58 14.72 14.54 18.16
CA GLU A 58 14.46 14.83 19.58
C GLU A 58 15.65 14.47 20.50
N GLY A 59 16.72 13.92 19.95
CA GLY A 59 17.93 13.59 20.71
C GLY A 59 17.92 12.21 21.38
N PRO A 60 19.07 11.80 21.96
CA PRO A 60 19.33 10.41 22.35
C PRO A 60 18.55 9.95 23.59
N THR A 61 18.08 10.89 24.41
CA THR A 61 17.28 10.62 25.61
C THR A 61 15.79 10.47 25.30
N SER A 62 15.34 10.83 24.09
CA SER A 62 13.93 10.73 23.72
C SER A 62 13.43 9.29 23.79
N LYS A 63 12.26 9.12 24.39
CA LYS A 63 11.54 7.86 24.49
C LYS A 63 10.48 7.70 23.39
N LYS A 64 10.23 8.73 22.57
CA LYS A 64 9.23 8.65 21.51
C LYS A 64 9.71 7.72 20.39
N PRO A 65 8.92 6.73 19.98
CA PRO A 65 9.33 5.77 18.95
C PRO A 65 9.46 6.43 17.57
N LEU A 66 8.54 7.34 17.22
CA LEU A 66 8.53 8.08 15.95
C LEU A 66 9.32 9.39 16.05
N SER A 67 10.58 9.31 16.45
CA SER A 67 11.52 10.44 16.48
C SER A 67 12.94 9.97 16.15
N TYR A 68 13.71 10.84 15.50
CA TYR A 68 15.13 10.60 15.31
C TYR A 68 15.88 10.89 16.60
N LYS A 69 16.63 9.91 17.08
CA LYS A 69 17.44 10.02 18.32
C LYS A 69 18.87 10.49 18.03
N TRP A 70 19.38 10.14 16.85
CA TRP A 70 20.75 10.39 16.43
C TRP A 70 20.86 11.11 15.09
N TYR A 71 19.84 10.99 14.25
CA TYR A 71 19.87 11.63 12.94
C TYR A 71 19.31 13.06 13.01
N ASN A 72 20.21 14.04 12.95
CA ASN A 72 19.87 15.44 12.76
C ASN A 72 20.39 15.90 11.39
N ALA A 73 19.48 16.10 10.43
CA ALA A 73 19.83 16.43 9.05
C ALA A 73 20.68 17.71 8.89
N GLU A 74 20.53 18.67 9.79
CA GLU A 74 21.22 19.97 9.74
C GLU A 74 22.48 20.03 10.61
N GLU A 75 22.77 18.99 11.39
CA GLU A 75 23.98 18.91 12.20
C GLU A 75 25.22 18.85 11.31
N VAL A 76 26.19 19.73 11.60
CA VAL A 76 27.43 19.84 10.84
C VAL A 76 28.49 18.97 11.49
N ILE A 77 28.94 17.95 10.77
CA ILE A 77 30.01 17.04 11.17
C ILE A 77 31.18 17.26 10.21
N LEU A 78 32.33 17.69 10.76
CA LEU A 78 33.56 17.94 9.99
C LEU A 78 33.31 18.85 8.78
N GLY A 79 32.50 19.90 8.96
CA GLY A 79 32.21 20.91 7.93
C GLY A 79 31.13 20.54 6.90
N LYS A 80 30.46 19.38 7.01
CA LYS A 80 29.36 18.97 6.13
C LYS A 80 28.14 18.52 6.94
N LYS A 81 26.93 18.80 6.44
CA LYS A 81 25.69 18.41 7.11
C LYS A 81 25.50 16.90 7.09
N MET A 82 24.91 16.32 8.13
CA MET A 82 24.70 14.88 8.26
C MET A 82 23.90 14.28 7.08
N LYS A 83 22.93 15.05 6.53
CA LYS A 83 22.19 14.64 5.33
C LYS A 83 23.07 14.45 4.09
N ASP A 84 24.13 15.25 3.95
CA ASP A 84 25.05 15.20 2.82
C ASP A 84 26.11 14.11 2.98
N TRP A 85 26.38 13.71 4.22
CA TRP A 85 27.18 12.53 4.54
C TRP A 85 26.44 11.23 4.23
N LEU A 86 25.25 11.08 4.80
CA LEU A 86 24.52 9.81 4.79
C LEU A 86 23.73 9.60 3.51
N ARG A 87 23.15 10.67 2.94
CA ARG A 87 22.41 10.65 1.67
C ARG A 87 21.40 9.49 1.61
N PHE A 88 20.61 9.35 2.69
CA PHE A 88 19.66 8.26 2.81
C PHE A 88 18.70 8.19 1.61
N SER A 89 18.43 6.96 1.19
CA SER A 89 17.52 6.64 0.10
C SER A 89 16.61 5.49 0.51
N VAL A 90 15.43 5.42 -0.10
CA VAL A 90 14.42 4.39 0.16
C VAL A 90 14.44 3.39 -0.99
N ALA A 91 14.60 2.11 -0.66
CA ALA A 91 14.56 1.02 -1.63
C ALA A 91 13.13 0.71 -2.06
N PHE A 92 12.75 1.17 -3.25
CA PHE A 92 11.37 1.09 -3.76
C PHE A 92 10.77 -0.32 -3.68
N TRP A 93 11.53 -1.34 -4.07
CA TRP A 93 11.05 -2.73 -4.13
C TRP A 93 10.70 -3.31 -2.76
N HIS A 94 11.47 -3.00 -1.72
CA HIS A 94 11.16 -3.48 -0.37
C HIS A 94 10.05 -2.69 0.28
N THR A 95 10.05 -1.35 0.10
CA THR A 95 9.12 -0.47 0.82
C THR A 95 7.72 -0.48 0.23
N PHE A 96 7.59 -0.47 -1.10
CA PHE A 96 6.29 -0.27 -1.75
C PHE A 96 5.76 -1.51 -2.47
N ARG A 97 6.63 -2.50 -2.77
CA ARG A 97 6.26 -3.75 -3.47
C ARG A 97 6.43 -5.01 -2.61
N GLY A 98 7.07 -4.90 -1.44
CA GLY A 98 7.31 -6.03 -0.56
C GLY A 98 6.01 -6.53 0.07
N THR A 99 5.58 -7.74 -0.27
CA THR A 99 4.34 -8.36 0.24
C THR A 99 4.55 -9.16 1.53
N GLY A 100 5.80 -9.33 1.97
CA GLY A 100 6.13 -10.10 3.17
C GLY A 100 5.99 -11.62 3.01
N GLY A 101 5.85 -12.11 1.77
CA GLY A 101 5.95 -13.54 1.48
C GLY A 101 7.41 -14.01 1.48
N ASP A 102 7.59 -15.30 1.71
CA ASP A 102 8.89 -15.97 1.72
C ASP A 102 8.78 -17.36 1.03
N PRO A 103 9.88 -18.11 0.82
CA PRO A 103 9.82 -19.41 0.15
C PRO A 103 8.93 -20.47 0.81
N PHE A 104 8.52 -20.25 2.07
CA PHE A 104 7.77 -21.18 2.90
C PHE A 104 6.37 -20.68 3.26
N GLY A 105 6.02 -19.44 2.89
CA GLY A 105 4.78 -18.80 3.29
C GLY A 105 4.26 -17.76 2.28
N ALA A 106 2.94 -17.65 2.19
CA ALA A 106 2.27 -16.69 1.32
C ALA A 106 2.47 -15.23 1.79
N ALA A 107 2.08 -14.27 0.96
CA ALA A 107 2.07 -12.85 1.29
C ALA A 107 1.27 -12.57 2.56
N THR A 108 1.79 -11.67 3.40
CA THR A 108 1.18 -11.29 4.69
C THR A 108 0.75 -9.82 4.73
N LYS A 109 1.24 -9.00 3.80
CA LYS A 109 0.97 -7.55 3.73
C LYS A 109 0.08 -7.23 2.53
N ASN A 110 -1.03 -6.55 2.80
CA ASN A 110 -1.89 -5.95 1.79
C ASN A 110 -1.75 -4.42 1.89
N TRP A 111 -1.21 -3.81 0.84
CA TRP A 111 -0.98 -2.36 0.82
C TRP A 111 -2.22 -1.61 0.34
N PRO A 112 -2.61 -0.50 0.98
CA PRO A 112 -3.80 0.28 0.58
C PRO A 112 -3.64 0.98 -0.77
N TRP A 113 -2.41 1.08 -1.29
CA TRP A 113 -2.10 1.64 -2.60
C TRP A 113 -1.93 0.59 -3.70
N GLU A 114 -2.14 -0.70 -3.44
CA GLU A 114 -2.06 -1.78 -4.43
C GLU A 114 -3.47 -2.28 -4.75
N ASP A 115 -3.78 -2.45 -6.04
CA ASP A 115 -5.05 -3.00 -6.52
C ASP A 115 -4.91 -4.41 -7.14
N GLY A 116 -3.68 -4.95 -7.13
CA GLY A 116 -3.34 -6.22 -7.76
C GLY A 116 -3.07 -6.14 -9.27
N THR A 117 -3.31 -4.99 -9.91
CA THR A 117 -3.09 -4.79 -11.34
C THR A 117 -1.68 -4.29 -11.66
N ASN A 118 -1.21 -4.61 -12.86
CA ASN A 118 0.04 -4.07 -13.40
C ASN A 118 -0.22 -2.90 -14.37
N SER A 119 -0.96 -1.88 -13.91
CA SER A 119 -1.31 -0.72 -14.73
C SER A 119 -0.38 0.49 -14.49
N LEU A 120 -0.33 1.41 -15.45
CA LEU A 120 0.39 2.68 -15.30
C LEU A 120 -0.20 3.54 -14.17
N ALA A 121 -1.53 3.51 -14.00
CA ALA A 121 -2.21 4.19 -12.91
C ALA A 121 -1.65 3.72 -11.54
N MET A 122 -1.39 2.43 -11.40
CA MET A 122 -0.79 1.88 -10.18
C MET A 122 0.67 2.26 -9.99
N ALA A 123 1.44 2.32 -11.07
CA ALA A 123 2.81 2.84 -11.00
C ALA A 123 2.83 4.30 -10.51
N LYS A 124 1.92 5.14 -11.02
CA LYS A 124 1.77 6.54 -10.57
C LYS A 124 1.32 6.62 -9.11
N ARG A 125 0.34 5.81 -8.71
CA ARG A 125 -0.16 5.74 -7.32
C ARG A 125 0.97 5.44 -6.32
N ARG A 126 1.84 4.48 -6.65
CA ARG A 126 3.02 4.15 -5.81
C ARG A 126 4.06 5.26 -5.75
N SER A 127 4.33 5.91 -6.88
CA SER A 127 5.47 6.82 -7.00
C SER A 127 5.21 8.23 -6.48
N THR A 128 4.00 8.76 -6.66
CA THR A 128 3.77 10.20 -6.49
C THR A 128 3.25 10.58 -5.11
N ARG A 129 2.67 9.63 -4.36
CA ARG A 129 1.93 9.94 -3.13
C ARG A 129 2.39 9.21 -1.87
N ILE A 130 3.30 8.23 -1.99
CA ILE A 130 3.85 7.54 -0.82
C ILE A 130 5.10 8.25 -0.26
N THR A 131 5.77 9.07 -1.08
CA THR A 131 6.92 9.91 -0.70
C THR A 131 6.51 11.35 -0.48
#